data_AF-A0A3C0K957-F1
#
_entry.id   AF-A0A3C0K957-F1
#
_cell.length_a   1.000
_cell.length_b   1.000
_cell.length_c   1.000
_cell.angle_alpha   90.00
_cell.angle_beta   90.00
_cell.angle_gamma   90.00
#
_symmetry.space_group_name_H-M   'P 1'
#
loop_
_entity.id
_entity.type
_entity.pdbx_description
1 polymer ?
#
loop_
_entity_poly.entity_id
_entity_poly.type
_entity_poly.pdbx_seq_one_letter_code
_entity_poly.pdbx_strand_id
1 'polypeptide(L)' 'MTTETRCVVRGVRLSVDKGRLVADLIRGKKVDQALNILAFTQKKAAGIVKKAL' A
#
# COMPACT_ATOMS: atom_id res chain seq x y z
N MET A 1 -6.76 19.37 -15.34
CA MET A 1 -5.93 19.41 -14.13
C MET A 1 -6.21 18.13 -13.36
N THR A 2 -5.26 17.20 -13.29
CA THR A 2 -5.45 15.96 -12.53
C THR A 2 -5.31 16.26 -11.05
N THR A 3 -6.37 16.04 -10.29
CA THR A 3 -6.33 16.05 -8.82
C THR A 3 -5.59 14.81 -8.35
N GLU A 4 -4.34 14.98 -7.98
CA GLU A 4 -3.47 13.93 -7.47
C GLU A 4 -3.24 14.13 -5.97
N THR A 5 -3.45 13.07 -5.19
CA THR A 5 -3.24 13.07 -3.74
C THR A 5 -2.07 12.16 -3.41
N ARG A 6 -1.09 12.65 -2.64
CA ARG A 6 0.11 11.89 -2.26
C ARG A 6 0.21 11.77 -0.74
N CYS A 7 0.43 10.55 -0.25
CA CYS A 7 0.76 10.26 1.14
C CYS A 7 2.13 9.54 1.20
N VAL A 8 2.95 9.86 2.21
CA VAL A 8 4.30 9.27 2.39
C VAL A 8 4.49 8.87 3.85
N VAL A 9 4.76 7.59 4.08
CA VAL A 9 5.09 7.05 5.42
C VAL A 9 6.59 6.82 5.52
N ARG A 10 7.23 7.38 6.57
CA ARG A 10 8.68 7.29 6.84
C ARG A 10 8.95 6.58 8.17
N GLY A 11 10.16 6.05 8.35
CA GLY A 11 10.61 5.45 9.63
C GLY A 11 10.10 4.04 9.89
N VAL A 12 9.60 3.34 8.86
CA VAL A 12 9.07 1.99 9.01
C VAL A 12 10.20 0.98 9.07
N ARG A 13 10.23 0.17 10.14
CA ARG A 13 11.14 -0.99 10.26
C ARG A 13 10.64 -2.17 9.40
N LEU A 14 10.90 -2.09 8.10
CA LEU A 14 10.61 -3.13 7.11
C LEU A 14 11.69 -3.11 6.02
N SER A 15 12.07 -4.29 5.51
CA SER A 15 12.87 -4.38 4.28
C SER A 15 12.08 -3.83 3.10
N VAL A 16 12.78 -3.14 2.20
CA VAL A 16 12.23 -2.50 1.01
C VAL A 16 11.51 -3.51 0.11
N ASP A 17 12.08 -4.70 -0.07
CA ASP A 17 11.55 -5.73 -0.97
C ASP A 17 10.21 -6.28 -0.49
N LYS A 18 10.06 -6.45 0.83
CA LYS A 18 8.79 -6.91 1.43
C LYS A 18 7.68 -5.89 1.25
N GLY A 19 8.01 -4.60 1.24
CA GLY A 19 7.07 -3.51 0.95
C GLY A 19 6.71 -3.46 -0.54
N ARG A 20 7.72 -3.59 -1.42
CA ARG A 20 7.56 -3.53 -2.87
C ARG A 20 6.61 -4.61 -3.40
N LEU A 21 6.75 -5.84 -2.91
CA LEU A 21 5.85 -6.95 -3.27
C LEU A 21 4.36 -6.65 -3.00
N VAL A 22 4.06 -5.93 -1.93
CA VAL A 22 2.67 -5.56 -1.59
C VAL A 22 2.22 -4.32 -2.36
N ALA A 23 3.11 -3.37 -2.61
CA ALA A 23 2.81 -2.20 -3.46
C ALA A 23 2.52 -2.60 -4.91
N ASP A 24 3.25 -3.57 -5.45
CA ASP A 24 3.04 -4.08 -6.80
C ASP A 24 1.68 -4.80 -6.94
N LEU A 25 1.19 -5.43 -5.86
CA LEU A 25 -0.10 -6.13 -5.82
C LEU A 25 -1.31 -5.19 -6.04
N ILE A 26 -1.19 -3.92 -5.63
CA ILE A 26 -2.27 -2.91 -5.68
C ILE A 26 -2.09 -1.89 -6.81
N ARG A 27 -0.96 -1.90 -7.52
CA ARG A 27 -0.70 -0.95 -8.62
C ARG A 27 -1.71 -1.16 -9.75
N GLY A 28 -2.32 -0.07 -10.22
CA GLY A 28 -3.30 -0.08 -11.31
C GLY A 28 -4.70 -0.56 -10.93
N LYS A 29 -4.95 -0.90 -9.66
CA LYS A 29 -6.29 -1.29 -9.17
C LYS A 29 -7.08 -0.06 -8.69
N LYS A 30 -8.40 -0.18 -8.70
CA LYS A 30 -9.29 0.83 -8.09
C LYS A 30 -9.10 0.86 -6.56
N VAL A 31 -9.35 2.02 -5.95
CA VAL A 31 -9.16 2.26 -4.51
C VAL A 31 -9.90 1.22 -3.65
N ASP A 32 -11.17 0.93 -3.96
CA ASP A 32 -11.97 -0.05 -3.20
C ASP A 32 -11.39 -1.46 -3.25
N GLN A 33 -10.91 -1.87 -4.43
CA GLN A 33 -10.28 -3.17 -4.60
C GLN A 33 -8.95 -3.25 -3.84
N ALA A 34 -8.14 -2.18 -3.87
CA ALA A 34 -6.89 -2.11 -3.12
C ALA A 34 -7.12 -2.21 -1.60
N LEU A 35 -8.15 -1.53 -1.07
CA LEU A 35 -8.49 -1.60 0.36
C LEU A 35 -8.91 -3.01 0.78
N ASN A 36 -9.73 -3.69 -0.02
CA ASN A 36 -10.12 -5.07 0.25
C ASN A 36 -8.92 -6.01 0.23
N ILE A 37 -8.08 -5.92 -0.79
CA ILE A 37 -6.88 -6.77 -0.91
C ILE A 37 -5.95 -6.56 0.29
N LEU A 38 -5.71 -5.31 0.70
CA LEU A 38 -4.86 -5.00 1.85
C LEU A 38 -5.48 -5.45 3.18
N ALA A 39 -6.80 -5.50 3.29
CA ALA A 39 -7.50 -5.99 4.48
C ALA A 39 -7.33 -7.51 4.69
N PHE A 40 -7.33 -8.29 3.61
CA PHE A 40 -7.20 -9.76 3.68
C PHE A 40 -5.76 -10.28 3.52
N THR A 41 -4.80 -9.40 3.20
CA THR A 41 -3.40 -9.81 3.08
C THR A 41 -2.75 -9.89 4.46
N GLN A 42 -2.43 -11.10 4.91
CA GLN A 42 -1.72 -11.34 6.18
C GLN A 42 -0.21 -11.08 6.08
N LYS A 43 0.15 -9.84 5.74
CA LYS A 43 1.55 -9.36 5.72
C LYS A 43 1.65 -8.07 6.52
N LYS A 44 2.70 -7.93 7.34
CA LYS A 44 3.01 -6.68 8.07
C LYS A 44 3.02 -5.46 7.14
N ALA A 45 3.54 -5.65 5.92
CA ALA A 45 3.59 -4.62 4.87
C ALA A 45 2.19 -4.14 4.44
N ALA A 46 1.16 -4.98 4.44
CA ALA A 46 -0.19 -4.60 4.04
C ALA A 46 -0.80 -3.56 4.99
N GLY A 47 -0.59 -3.71 6.30
CA GLY A 47 -1.02 -2.72 7.28
C GLY A 47 -0.31 -1.37 7.14
N ILE A 48 0.95 -1.38 6.72
CA ILE A 48 1.73 -0.15 6.47
C ILE A 48 1.23 0.54 5.19
N VAL A 49 1.03 -0.22 4.10
CA VAL A 49 0.54 0.31 2.83
C VAL A 49 -0.90 0.82 2.96
N LYS A 50 -1.74 0.17 3.77
CA LYS A 50 -3.08 0.65 4.09
C LYS A 50 -3.10 1.99 4.82
N LYS A 51 -2.08 2.32 5.62
CA LYS A 51 -1.94 3.66 6.22
C LYS A 51 -1.50 4.74 5.21
N ALA A 52 -0.97 4.33 4.07
CA ALA A 52 -0.42 5.23 3.05
C ALA A 52 -1.40 5.48 1.88
N LEU A 53 -2.55 4.80 1.83
CA LEU A 53 -3.68 5.07 0.95
C LEU A 53 -4.69 5.97 1.69
#